data_AF-A0A7V9ZI33-F1
#
_entry.id   AF-A0A7V9ZI33-F1
#
_cell.length_a   1.000
_cell.length_b   1.000
_cell.length_c   1.000
_cell.angle_alpha   90.00
_cell.angle_beta   90.00
_cell.angle_gamma   90.00
#
_symmetry.space_group_name_H-M   'P 1'
#
loop_
_entity.id
_entity.type
_entity.pdbx_description
1 polymer ?
#
loop_
_entity_poly.entity_id
_entity_poly.type
_entity_poly.pdbx_seq_one_letter_code
_entity_poly.pdbx_strand_id
1 'polypeptide(L)'
;MLSVHTSPLDQPGTGDAGGMNVYIVELSKQLAASGVEVEIFTRATSGLLPPVVQLAPGIAVRHVIAGPLEGLTKAELPAQLCTFARGLLSTE
;
A
#
# COMPACT_ATOMS: atom_id res chain seq x y z
N MET A 1 -7.72 -2.44 3.47
CA MET A 1 -6.76 -1.70 4.32
C MET A 1 -6.07 -0.61 3.50
N LEU A 2 -5.65 0.50 4.12
CA LEU A 2 -4.94 1.58 3.44
C LEU A 2 -3.53 1.76 4.04
N SER A 3 -2.52 1.80 3.18
CA SER A 3 -1.12 2.08 3.54
C SER A 3 -0.54 3.13 2.59
N VAL A 4 -0.87 4.40 2.81
CA VAL A 4 -0.51 5.50 1.89
C VAL A 4 0.92 6.00 2.10
N HIS A 5 1.40 5.94 3.34
CA HIS A 5 2.69 6.50 3.72
C HIS A 5 3.87 5.76 3.06
N THR A 6 3.87 4.44 3.15
CA THR A 6 4.86 3.53 2.55
C THR A 6 4.18 2.23 2.11
N SER A 7 4.81 1.49 1.20
CA SER A 7 4.25 0.22 0.75
C SER A 7 4.43 -0.85 1.82
N PRO A 8 3.43 -1.71 2.10
CA PRO A 8 3.61 -2.85 3.00
C PRO A 8 4.64 -3.86 2.48
N LEU A 9 5.02 -3.75 1.20
CA LEU A 9 6.04 -4.60 0.56
C LEU A 9 7.47 -4.03 0.72
N ASP A 10 7.62 -2.80 1.20
CA ASP A 10 8.93 -2.20 1.42
C ASP A 10 9.65 -2.89 2.58
N GLN A 11 10.94 -3.16 2.41
CA GLN A 11 11.78 -3.82 3.41
C GLN A 11 11.82 -2.98 4.71
N PRO A 12 11.32 -3.49 5.85
CA PRO A 12 11.39 -2.78 7.12
C PRO A 12 12.84 -2.50 7.52
N GLY A 13 13.08 -1.30 8.07
CA GLY A 13 14.41 -0.81 8.43
C GLY A 13 15.13 -0.04 7.33
N THR A 14 14.47 0.20 6.19
CA THR A 14 14.98 1.04 5.09
C THR A 14 14.06 2.22 4.83
N GLY A 15 14.62 3.41 4.59
CA GLY A 15 13.85 4.63 4.33
C GLY A 15 12.79 4.91 5.41
N ASP A 16 11.55 5.11 4.98
CA ASP A 16 10.38 5.32 5.84
C ASP A 16 9.67 4.01 6.26
N ALA A 17 10.14 2.84 5.81
CA ALA A 17 9.54 1.54 6.12
C ALA A 17 9.97 1.05 7.53
N GLY A 18 8.98 0.73 8.36
CA GLY A 18 9.22 0.38 9.77
C GLY A 18 8.11 -0.47 10.38
N GLY A 19 7.81 -0.22 11.66
CA GLY A 19 6.88 -1.05 12.44
C GLY A 19 5.46 -1.12 11.85
N MET A 20 4.99 -0.06 11.18
CA MET A 20 3.66 -0.06 10.55
C MET A 20 3.58 -1.02 9.35
N ASN A 21 4.66 -1.16 8.58
CA ASN A 21 4.71 -2.09 7.45
C ASN A 21 4.59 -3.53 7.96
N VAL A 22 5.37 -3.86 8.98
CA VAL A 22 5.29 -5.17 9.66
C VAL A 22 3.90 -5.40 10.24
N TYR A 23 3.35 -4.41 10.95
CA TYR A 23 2.03 -4.52 11.57
C TYR A 23 0.92 -4.80 10.53
N ILE A 24 0.90 -4.06 9.42
CA ILE A 24 -0.11 -4.24 8.36
C ILE A 24 0.00 -5.64 7.75
N VAL A 25 1.22 -6.10 7.46
CA VAL A 25 1.43 -7.44 6.89
C VAL A 25 0.97 -8.52 7.85
N GLU A 26 1.38 -8.46 9.12
CA GLU A 26 1.04 -9.49 10.10
C GLU A 26 -0.44 -9.48 10.46
N LEU A 27 -1.07 -8.29 10.60
CA LEU A 27 -2.52 -8.20 10.82
C LEU A 27 -3.30 -8.76 9.63
N SER A 28 -2.86 -8.49 8.40
CA SER A 28 -3.50 -9.02 7.20
C SER A 28 -3.43 -10.55 7.13
N LYS A 29 -2.29 -11.14 7.53
CA LYS A 29 -2.14 -12.60 7.64
C LYS A 29 -3.10 -13.22 8.65
N GLN A 30 -3.27 -12.60 9.82
CA GLN A 30 -4.20 -13.10 10.83
C GLN A 30 -5.67 -13.02 10.36
N LEU A 31 -6.03 -11.95 9.65
CA LEU A 31 -7.35 -11.80 9.04
C LEU A 31 -7.60 -12.86 7.95
N ALA A 32 -6.65 -13.07 7.04
CA ALA A 32 -6.74 -14.10 6.00
C ALA A 32 -6.81 -15.52 6.59
N ALA A 33 -6.02 -15.82 7.62
CA ALA A 33 -6.10 -17.08 8.35
C ALA A 33 -7.47 -17.30 9.02
N SER A 34 -8.20 -16.22 9.31
CA SER A 34 -9.57 -16.23 9.85
C SER A 34 -10.64 -16.27 8.75
N GLY A 35 -10.26 -16.44 7.49
CA GLY A 35 -11.16 -16.52 6.34
C GLY A 35 -11.61 -15.16 5.78
N VAL A 36 -10.94 -14.07 6.15
CA VAL A 36 -11.22 -12.72 5.65
C VAL A 36 -10.24 -12.36 4.54
N GLU A 37 -10.72 -12.19 3.32
CA GLU A 37 -9.92 -11.65 2.21
C GLU A 37 -9.47 -10.21 2.53
N VAL A 38 -8.17 -9.94 2.37
CA VAL A 38 -7.59 -8.62 2.66
C VAL A 38 -7.00 -8.01 1.41
N GLU A 39 -7.48 -6.81 1.09
CA GLU A 39 -6.89 -5.98 0.06
C GLU A 39 -6.23 -4.75 0.69
N ILE A 40 -4.95 -4.54 0.39
CA ILE A 40 -4.16 -3.42 0.89
C ILE A 40 -3.90 -2.46 -0.26
N PHE A 41 -4.41 -1.24 -0.16
CA PHE A 41 -4.13 -0.20 -1.15
C PHE A 41 -2.96 0.66 -0.67
N THR A 42 -1.99 0.83 -1.55
CA THR A 42 -0.82 1.69 -1.32
C THR A 42 -0.54 2.56 -2.52
N ARG A 43 0.18 3.66 -2.31
CA ARG A 43 0.55 4.56 -3.41
C ARG A 43 1.62 3.89 -4.27
N ALA A 44 1.47 3.94 -5.58
CA ALA A 44 2.51 3.51 -6.50
C ALA A 44 3.71 4.48 -6.44
N THR A 45 4.91 3.93 -6.25
CA THR A 45 6.16 4.72 -6.22
C THR A 45 6.99 4.59 -7.49
N SER A 46 6.63 3.68 -8.40
CA SER A 46 7.27 3.50 -9.69
C SER A 46 6.25 3.00 -10.71
N GLY A 47 6.42 3.38 -11.98
CA GLY A 47 5.59 2.91 -13.09
C GLY A 47 5.88 1.47 -13.51
N LEU A 48 6.93 0.87 -12.94
CA LEU A 48 7.29 -0.53 -13.17
C LEU A 48 6.62 -1.48 -12.18
N LEU A 49 5.97 -0.96 -11.13
CA LEU A 49 5.24 -1.79 -10.17
C LEU A 49 3.99 -2.37 -10.83
N PRO A 50 3.72 -3.68 -10.68
CA PRO A 50 2.48 -4.26 -11.16
C PRO A 50 1.29 -3.63 -10.40
N PRO A 51 0.13 -3.44 -11.06
CA PRO A 51 -1.04 -2.84 -10.41
C PRO A 51 -1.50 -3.62 -9.17
N VAL A 52 -1.30 -4.94 -9.16
CA VAL A 52 -1.63 -5.84 -8.05
C VAL A 52 -0.49 -6.82 -7.80
N VAL A 53 -0.16 -7.06 -6.54
CA VAL A 53 0.78 -8.09 -6.08
C VAL A 53 0.07 -9.00 -5.09
N GLN A 54 0.13 -10.31 -5.30
CA GLN A 54 -0.30 -11.26 -4.28
C GLN A 54 0.76 -11.34 -3.18
N LEU A 55 0.41 -10.92 -1.97
CA LEU A 55 1.34 -10.97 -0.83
C LEU A 55 1.37 -12.37 -0.20
N ALA A 56 0.20 -12.97 -0.03
CA ALA A 56 0.00 -14.33 0.51
C ALA A 56 -1.41 -14.81 0.10
N PRO A 57 -1.77 -16.10 0.28
CA PRO A 57 -3.15 -16.54 0.05
C PRO A 57 -4.16 -15.67 0.82
N GLY A 58 -5.18 -15.17 0.10
CA GLY A 58 -6.18 -14.27 0.67
C GLY A 58 -5.75 -12.81 0.89
N ILE A 59 -4.55 -12.42 0.39
CA ILE A 59 -3.99 -11.07 0.59
C ILE A 59 -3.41 -10.50 -0.70
N ALA A 60 -4.00 -9.39 -1.17
CA ALA A 60 -3.53 -8.63 -2.32
C ALA A 60 -3.07 -7.22 -1.92
N VAL A 61 -2.01 -6.73 -2.54
CA VAL A 61 -1.55 -5.34 -2.46
C VAL A 61 -1.82 -4.68 -3.80
N ARG A 62 -2.61 -3.60 -3.81
CA ARG A 62 -2.88 -2.80 -5.02
C ARG A 62 -2.14 -1.48 -4.99
N HIS A 63 -1.42 -1.20 -6.07
CA HIS A 63 -0.71 0.05 -6.28
C HIS A 63 -1.62 1.06 -6.97
N VAL A 64 -1.96 2.13 -6.26
CA VAL A 64 -2.79 3.23 -6.76
C VAL A 64 -1.87 4.35 -7.25
N ILE A 65 -2.01 4.70 -8.53
CA ILE A 65 -1.31 5.84 -9.11
C ILE A 65 -1.91 7.11 -8.52
N ALA A 66 -1.13 7.79 -7.68
CA ALA A 66 -1.56 8.99 -7.00
C ALA A 66 -0.40 9.96 -6.78
N GLY A 67 -0.42 11.06 -7.54
CA GLY A 67 0.64 12.06 -7.54
C GLY A 67 1.89 11.60 -8.30
N PRO A 68 3.01 12.33 -8.16
CA PRO A 68 4.30 11.91 -8.69
C PRO A 68 4.70 10.53 -8.16
N LEU A 69 5.23 9.65 -9.02
CA LEU A 69 5.67 8.31 -8.61
C LEU A 69 6.81 8.40 -7.59
N GLU A 70 7.83 9.21 -7.90
CA GLU A 70 9.01 9.40 -7.06
C GLU A 70 9.11 10.82 -6.51
N GLY A 71 10.01 11.02 -5.54
CA GLY A 71 10.39 12.36 -5.07
C GLY A 71 9.45 13.02 -4.08
N LEU A 72 8.43 12.30 -3.58
CA LEU A 72 7.58 12.78 -2.50
C LEU A 72 8.16 12.41 -1.14
N THR A 73 8.34 13.41 -0.29
CA THR A 73 8.61 13.24 1.14
C THR A 73 7.33 12.92 1.89
N LYS A 74 7.48 12.34 3.09
CA LYS A 74 6.37 12.09 4.02
C LYS A 74 5.48 13.31 4.27
N ALA A 75 6.05 14.50 4.36
CA ALA A 75 5.32 15.73 4.64
C ALA A 75 4.45 16.19 3.46
N GLU A 76 4.74 15.74 2.25
CA GLU A 76 4.02 16.10 1.02
C GLU A 76 2.88 15.14 0.67
N LEU A 77 2.89 13.93 1.25
CA LEU A 77 1.86 12.91 1.02
C LEU A 77 0.42 13.35 1.34
N PRO A 78 0.14 14.16 2.37
CA PRO A 78 -1.21 14.66 2.62
C PRO A 78 -1.85 15.36 1.40
N ALA A 79 -1.04 16.05 0.58
CA ALA A 79 -1.52 16.71 -0.63
C ALA A 79 -2.00 15.73 -1.71
N GLN A 80 -1.60 14.45 -1.63
CA GLN A 80 -1.98 13.41 -2.58
C GLN A 80 -3.25 12.64 -2.16
N LEU A 81 -3.80 12.88 -0.97
CA LEU A 81 -4.91 12.08 -0.44
C LEU A 81 -6.16 12.13 -1.33
N CYS A 82 -6.50 13.29 -1.90
CA CYS A 82 -7.66 13.40 -2.80
C CYS A 82 -7.48 12.57 -4.07
N THR A 83 -6.27 12.61 -4.65
CA THR A 83 -5.99 11.85 -5.87
C THR A 83 -5.88 10.36 -5.58
N PHE A 84 -5.35 9.99 -4.42
CA PHE A 84 -5.34 8.61 -3.92
C PHE A 84 -6.74 8.07 -3.70
N ALA A 85 -7.62 8.83 -3.03
CA ALA A 85 -9.01 8.45 -2.81
C ALA A 85 -9.76 8.29 -4.15
N ARG A 86 -9.52 9.17 -5.12
CA ARG A 86 -10.08 9.02 -6.47
C ARG A 86 -9.59 7.75 -7.16
N GLY A 87 -8.29 7.46 -7.07
CA GLY A 87 -7.70 6.23 -7.62
C GLY A 87 -8.28 4.97 -6.99
N LEU A 88 -8.46 4.97 -5.67
CA LEU A 88 -9.11 3.90 -4.91
C LEU A 88 -10.56 3.67 -5.35
N LEU A 89 -11.33 4.74 -5.60
CA LEU A 89 -12.72 4.60 -6.07
C LEU A 89 -12.82 4.13 -7.53
N SER A 90 -11.69 4.12 -8.26
CA SER A 90 -11.62 3.68 -9.65
C SER A 90 -11.05 2.27 -9.80
N THR A 91 -10.63 1.62 -8.70
CA THR A 91 -10.22 0.22 -8.72
C THR A 91 -11.44 -0.68 -8.58
N GLU A 92 -11.78 -1.39 -9.66
CA GLU A 92 -12.80 -2.45 -9.67
C GLU A 92 -12.26 -3.79 -9.14
#